data_AF-A0A2M7SKP5-F1
#
_entry.id   AF-A0A2M7SKP5-F1
#
_cell.length_a   1.000
_cell.length_b   1.000
_cell.length_c   1.000
_cell.angle_alpha   90.00
_cell.angle_beta   90.00
_cell.angle_gamma   90.00
#
_symmetry.space_group_name_H-M   'P 1'
#
loop_
_entity.id
_entity.type
_entity.pdbx_description
1 polymer ?
#
loop_
_entity_poly.entity_id
_entity_poly.type
_entity_poly.pdbx_seq_one_letter_code
_entity_poly.pdbx_strand_id
1 'polypeptide(L)'
;MELSFSEEQEIIRRNARNFLKKECPGLLVRELEEDEDGFSPDLWRKMAELGWMGLILPADYDGSGGSFLDLVVLLEEMGSACAPSWFFSTVVLGGAGCPCLWHAGTEE
;
A
#
# COMPACT_ATOMS: atom_id res chain seq x y z
N MET A 1 -22.05 -0.20 17.53
CA MET A 1 -20.82 -0.48 16.78
C MET A 1 -20.73 0.58 15.72
N GLU A 2 -19.73 1.45 15.80
CA GLU A 2 -19.50 2.51 14.83
C GLU A 2 -18.46 1.98 13.83
N LEU A 3 -18.87 1.83 12.57
CA LEU A 3 -18.08 1.22 11.48
C LEU A 3 -17.56 2.27 10.50
N SER A 4 -17.71 3.55 10.83
CA SER A 4 -17.18 4.65 10.01
C SER A 4 -15.67 4.74 10.17
N PHE A 5 -15.01 5.14 9.08
CA PHE A 5 -13.59 5.47 9.11
C PHE A 5 -13.32 6.68 10.01
N SER A 6 -12.12 6.69 10.62
CA SER A 6 -11.59 7.89 11.26
C SER A 6 -11.29 8.99 10.23
N GLU A 7 -11.08 10.22 10.70
CA GLU A 7 -10.67 11.31 9.81
C GLU A 7 -9.34 11.00 9.10
N GLU A 8 -8.39 10.38 9.80
CA GLU A 8 -7.11 9.96 9.22
C GLU A 8 -7.30 8.91 8.12
N GLN A 9 -8.15 7.91 8.37
CA GLN A 9 -8.48 6.89 7.37
C GLN A 9 -9.16 7.49 6.14
N GLU A 10 -10.07 8.44 6.33
CA GLU A 10 -10.73 9.13 5.21
C GLU A 10 -9.74 9.99 4.41
N ILE A 11 -8.71 10.56 5.06
CA ILE A 11 -7.61 11.25 4.37
C ILE A 11 -6.79 10.25 3.54
N ILE A 12 -6.39 9.12 4.11
CA ILE A 12 -5.65 8.05 3.40
C ILE A 12 -6.46 7.60 2.17
N ARG A 13 -7.73 7.28 2.37
CA ARG A 13 -8.65 6.86 1.31
C ARG A 13 -8.71 7.87 0.17
N ARG A 14 -8.96 9.14 0.49
CA ARG A 14 -9.09 10.21 -0.51
C ARG A 14 -7.79 10.41 -1.30
N ASN A 15 -6.66 10.41 -0.60
CA ASN A 15 -5.36 10.58 -1.22
C ASN A 15 -5.00 9.40 -2.13
N ALA A 16 -5.19 8.17 -1.65
CA ALA A 16 -4.99 6.96 -2.42
C ALA A 16 -5.87 6.93 -3.69
N ARG A 17 -7.15 7.24 -3.54
CA ARG A 17 -8.09 7.30 -4.66
C ARG A 17 -7.69 8.32 -5.71
N ASN A 18 -7.30 9.52 -5.29
CA ASN A 18 -6.91 10.58 -6.22
C ASN A 18 -5.60 10.25 -6.94
N PHE A 19 -4.63 9.68 -6.21
CA PHE A 19 -3.36 9.23 -6.77
C PHE A 19 -3.58 8.11 -7.79
N LEU A 20 -4.29 7.04 -7.43
CA LEU A 20 -4.51 5.89 -8.30
C LEU A 20 -5.31 6.24 -9.55
N LYS A 21 -6.29 7.15 -9.45
CA LYS A 21 -6.99 7.66 -10.65
C LYS A 21 -6.07 8.38 -11.63
N LYS A 22 -5.02 9.04 -11.12
CA LYS A 22 -4.08 9.82 -11.92
C LYS A 22 -2.96 8.95 -12.48
N GLU A 23 -2.39 8.09 -11.65
CA GLU A 23 -1.17 7.34 -11.95
C GLU A 23 -1.42 5.88 -12.39
N CYS A 24 -2.60 5.34 -12.10
CA CYS A 24 -3.03 4.00 -12.51
C CYS A 24 -4.33 4.03 -13.33
N PRO A 25 -4.34 4.68 -14.50
CA PRO A 25 -5.51 4.67 -15.38
C PRO A 25 -5.78 3.24 -15.91
N GLY A 26 -7.03 2.92 -16.21
CA GLY A 26 -7.39 1.58 -16.71
C GLY A 26 -6.68 1.16 -18.00
N LEU A 27 -6.16 2.11 -18.79
CA LEU A 27 -5.29 1.82 -19.93
C LEU A 27 -3.96 1.18 -19.50
N LEU A 28 -3.31 1.75 -18.47
CA LEU A 28 -2.07 1.18 -17.91
C LEU A 28 -2.31 -0.24 -17.39
N VAL A 29 -3.45 -0.48 -16.72
CA VAL A 29 -3.81 -1.81 -16.22
C VAL A 29 -3.91 -2.82 -17.36
N ARG A 30 -4.52 -2.43 -18.49
CA ARG A 30 -4.65 -3.28 -19.67
C ARG A 30 -3.32 -3.53 -20.37
N GLU A 31 -2.47 -2.51 -20.47
CA GLU A 31 -1.14 -2.65 -21.05
C GLU A 31 -0.29 -3.63 -20.24
N LEU A 32 -0.35 -3.55 -18.90
CA LEU A 32 0.39 -4.43 -18.00
C LEU A 32 -0.19 -5.85 -17.92
N GLU A 33 -1.45 -6.07 -18.30
CA GLU A 33 -2.03 -7.42 -18.40
C GLU A 33 -1.36 -8.25 -19.50
N GLU A 34 -0.91 -7.60 -20.58
CA GLU A 34 -0.22 -8.23 -21.71
C GLU A 34 1.31 -8.25 -21.56
N ASP A 35 1.83 -7.58 -20.53
CA ASP A 35 3.27 -7.48 -20.24
C ASP A 35 3.75 -8.70 -19.43
N GLU A 36 4.97 -9.20 -19.71
CA GLU A 36 5.52 -10.38 -19.01
C GLU A 36 5.80 -10.11 -17.52
N ASP A 37 6.16 -8.88 -17.16
CA ASP A 37 6.49 -8.51 -15.78
C ASP A 37 5.23 -8.18 -14.97
N GLY A 38 4.19 -7.64 -15.62
CA GLY A 38 2.87 -7.42 -15.02
C GLY A 38 2.81 -6.33 -13.94
N PHE A 39 3.82 -5.44 -13.89
CA PHE A 39 3.87 -4.31 -12.94
C PHE A 39 4.54 -3.08 -13.56
N SER A 40 4.25 -1.89 -13.00
CA SER A 40 4.93 -0.65 -13.38
C SER A 40 5.98 -0.23 -12.33
N PRO A 41 7.28 -0.21 -12.66
CA PRO A 41 8.33 0.32 -11.78
C PRO A 41 8.15 1.80 -11.44
N ASP A 42 7.54 2.57 -12.35
CA ASP A 42 7.25 3.99 -12.13
C ASP A 42 6.13 4.18 -11.10
N LEU A 43 5.03 3.44 -11.24
CA LEU A 43 3.95 3.42 -10.26
C LEU A 43 4.46 2.99 -8.88
N TRP A 44 5.30 1.95 -8.85
CA TRP A 44 5.92 1.46 -7.61
C TRP A 44 6.76 2.53 -6.90
N ARG A 45 7.60 3.25 -7.66
CA ARG A 45 8.44 4.32 -7.11
C ARG A 45 7.61 5.46 -6.53
N LYS A 46 6.57 5.89 -7.25
CA LYS A 46 5.67 6.95 -6.79
C LYS A 46 4.92 6.53 -5.51
N MET A 47 4.51 5.27 -5.41
CA MET A 47 3.90 4.73 -4.18
C MET A 47 4.89 4.73 -3.00
N ALA A 48 6.17 4.42 -3.26
CA ALA A 48 7.22 4.49 -2.25
C ALA A 48 7.49 5.92 -1.76
N GLU A 49 7.50 6.90 -2.67
CA GLU A 49 7.65 8.32 -2.33
C GLU A 49 6.48 8.85 -1.48
N LEU A 50 5.30 8.24 -1.57
CA LEU A 50 4.16 8.53 -0.71
C LEU A 50 4.22 7.84 0.67
N GLY A 51 5.27 7.04 0.92
CA GLY A 51 5.46 6.34 2.20
C GLY A 51 4.57 5.11 2.39
N TRP A 52 3.90 4.64 1.35
CA TRP A 52 2.93 3.54 1.48
C TRP A 52 3.57 2.21 1.90
N MET A 53 4.85 2.00 1.55
CA MET A 53 5.61 0.79 1.88
C MET A 53 5.90 0.70 3.38
N GLY A 54 5.98 1.85 4.06
CA GLY A 54 6.21 1.95 5.50
C GLY A 54 4.95 2.20 6.31
N LEU A 55 3.75 2.10 5.71
CA LEU A 55 2.51 2.57 6.33
C LEU A 55 2.30 2.00 7.75
N ILE A 56 2.55 0.71 7.90
CA ILE A 56 2.36 -0.06 9.14
C ILE A 56 3.67 -0.35 9.89
N LEU A 57 4.81 0.03 9.32
CA LEU A 57 6.10 -0.21 9.95
C LEU A 57 6.24 0.70 11.18
N PRO A 58 6.86 0.24 12.28
CA PRO A 58 7.20 1.10 13.40
C PRO A 58 8.09 2.27 12.96
N ALA A 59 7.98 3.40 13.66
CA ALA A 59 8.79 4.59 13.39
C ALA A 59 10.31 4.34 13.53
N ASP A 60 10.71 3.39 14.37
CA ASP A 60 12.11 2.97 14.53
C ASP A 60 12.71 2.38 13.22
N TYR A 61 11.86 1.94 12.30
CA TYR A 61 12.22 1.43 10.97
C TYR A 61 11.80 2.37 9.84
N ASP A 62 11.71 3.67 10.11
CA ASP A 62 11.29 4.71 9.15
C ASP A 62 9.86 4.50 8.60
N GLY A 63 9.01 3.82 9.38
CA GLY A 63 7.60 3.64 9.09
C GLY A 63 6.70 4.70 9.71
N SER A 64 5.45 4.76 9.28
CA SER A 64 4.47 5.72 9.84
C SER A 64 3.70 5.19 11.05
N GLY A 65 3.92 3.94 11.47
CA GLY A 65 3.28 3.35 12.65
C GLY A 65 1.75 3.23 12.54
N GLY A 66 1.23 3.21 11.32
CA GLY A 66 -0.20 3.09 11.03
C GLY A 66 -0.78 1.76 11.48
N SER A 67 -2.08 1.76 11.71
CA SER A 67 -2.81 0.57 12.10
C SER A 67 -3.04 -0.38 10.91
N PHE A 68 -3.39 -1.62 11.21
CA PHE A 68 -3.80 -2.57 10.18
C PHE A 68 -5.05 -2.10 9.40
N LEU A 69 -5.94 -1.33 10.04
CA LEU A 69 -7.10 -0.77 9.34
C LEU A 69 -6.72 0.29 8.32
N ASP A 70 -5.67 1.07 8.58
CA ASP A 70 -5.17 2.08 7.63
C ASP A 70 -4.61 1.40 6.37
N LEU A 71 -3.96 0.24 6.55
CA LEU A 71 -3.54 -0.61 5.44
C LEU A 71 -4.72 -1.16 4.65
N VAL A 72 -5.78 -1.62 5.33
CA VAL A 72 -7.00 -2.12 4.66
C VAL A 72 -7.62 -1.03 3.80
N VAL A 73 -7.75 0.20 4.32
CA VAL A 73 -8.29 1.34 3.57
C VAL A 73 -7.47 1.63 2.31
N LEU A 74 -6.13 1.56 2.42
CA LEU A 74 -5.25 1.72 1.27
C LEU A 74 -5.46 0.59 0.24
N LEU A 75 -5.55 -0.66 0.71
CA LEU A 75 -5.78 -1.83 -0.14
C LEU A 75 -7.14 -1.80 -0.86
N GLU A 76 -8.19 -1.28 -0.21
CA GLU A 76 -9.50 -1.12 -0.83
C GLU A 76 -9.44 -0.19 -2.06
N GLU A 77 -8.75 0.94 -1.94
CA GLU A 77 -8.60 1.87 -3.07
C GLU A 77 -7.68 1.30 -4.16
N MET A 78 -6.62 0.56 -3.80
CA MET A 78 -5.80 -0.18 -4.76
C MET A 78 -6.62 -1.23 -5.54
N GLY A 79 -7.46 -1.99 -4.84
CA GLY A 79 -8.38 -2.95 -5.45
C GLY A 79 -9.40 -2.27 -6.36
N SER A 80 -9.94 -1.11 -5.96
CA SER A 80 -10.86 -0.33 -6.80
C SER A 80 -10.21 0.16 -8.10
N ALA A 81 -8.89 0.35 -8.13
CA ALA A 81 -8.14 0.76 -9.31
C ALA A 81 -7.57 -0.43 -10.10
N CYS A 82 -7.75 -1.67 -9.63
CA CYS A 82 -7.06 -2.87 -10.13
C CYS A 82 -5.55 -2.66 -10.24
N ALA A 83 -4.93 -2.00 -9.25
CA ALA A 83 -3.54 -1.56 -9.34
C ALA A 83 -2.57 -2.76 -9.53
N PRO A 84 -1.87 -2.86 -10.67
CA PRO A 84 -0.94 -3.95 -10.95
C PRO A 84 0.37 -3.68 -10.20
N SER A 85 0.46 -4.21 -8.98
CA SER A 85 1.61 -3.98 -8.09
C SER A 85 1.90 -5.18 -7.20
N TRP A 86 3.16 -5.29 -6.76
CA TRP A 86 3.60 -6.28 -5.78
C TRP A 86 3.32 -5.88 -4.33
N PHE A 87 2.50 -4.85 -4.11
CA PHE A 87 2.29 -4.26 -2.79
C PHE A 87 1.76 -5.29 -1.79
N PHE A 88 0.84 -6.14 -2.23
CA PHE A 88 0.30 -7.20 -1.38
C PHE A 88 1.36 -8.24 -0.98
N SER A 89 2.12 -8.76 -1.93
CA SER A 89 3.12 -9.80 -1.63
C SER A 89 4.32 -9.29 -0.82
N THR A 90 4.68 -8.02 -0.97
CA THR A 90 5.86 -7.44 -0.32
C THR A 90 5.51 -6.76 1.01
N VAL A 91 4.57 -5.81 1.01
CA VAL A 91 4.27 -4.99 2.19
C VAL A 91 3.29 -5.72 3.11
N VAL A 92 2.26 -6.37 2.57
CA VAL A 92 1.26 -7.08 3.38
C VAL A 92 1.81 -8.42 3.88
N LEU A 93 2.32 -9.27 2.99
CA LEU A 93 2.84 -10.58 3.41
C LEU A 93 4.24 -10.52 4.03
N GLY A 94 5.15 -9.71 3.48
CA GLY A 94 6.52 -9.57 3.99
C GLY A 94 6.60 -8.64 5.21
N GLY A 95 6.01 -7.45 5.12
CA GLY A 95 5.99 -6.48 6.22
C GLY A 95 4.99 -6.86 7.32
N ALA A 96 3.69 -6.84 7.01
CA ALA A 96 2.63 -7.09 8.01
C ALA A 96 2.58 -8.55 8.50
N GLY A 97 3.03 -9.49 7.66
CA GLY A 97 3.02 -10.93 7.95
C GLY A 97 4.15 -11.40 8.86
N CYS A 98 5.12 -10.54 9.19
CA CYS A 98 6.21 -10.86 10.10
C CYS A 98 6.26 -9.98 11.38
N PRO A 99 5.17 -9.86 12.18
CA PRO A 99 5.23 -9.16 13.47
C PRO A 99 6.27 -9.80 14.42
N CYS A 100 6.57 -11.09 14.23
CA CYS A 100 7.62 -11.78 14.97
C CYS A 100 9.02 -11.19 14.70
N LEU A 101 9.29 -10.62 13.52
CA LEU A 101 10.56 -9.93 13.28
C LEU A 101 10.61 -8.58 14.00
N TRP A 102 9.50 -7.83 14.07
CA TRP A 102 9.49 -6.54 14.78
C TRP A 102 9.52 -6.72 16.31
N HIS A 103 8.89 -7.77 16.82
CA HIS A 103 8.78 -8.03 18.25
C HIS A 103 9.86 -8.95 18.81
N ALA A 104 10.46 -9.81 17.99
CA ALA A 104 11.42 -10.82 18.43
C ALA A 104 12.59 -11.03 17.45
N GLY A 105 12.69 -10.21 16.40
CA GLY A 105 13.82 -10.24 15.48
C GLY A 105 15.06 -9.59 16.07
N THR A 106 16.21 -9.99 15.57
CA THR A 106 17.50 -9.33 15.81
C THR A 106 17.65 -8.13 14.87
N GLU A 107 18.55 -7.20 15.16
CA GLU A 107 18.78 -6.00 14.32
C GLU A 107 19.48 -6.29 12.96
N GLU A 108 19.85 -7.55 12.71
CA GLU A 108 20.37 -8.08 11.43
C GLU A 108 19.31 -8.90 10.70
#